data_AF-A0A7S0B217-F1
#
_entry.id   AF-A0A7S0B217-F1
#
_cell.length_a   1.000
_cell.length_b   1.000
_cell.length_c   1.000
_cell.angle_alpha   90.00
_cell.angle_beta   90.00
_cell.angle_gamma   90.00
#
_symmetry.space_group_name_H-M   'P 1'
#
loop_
_entity.id
_entity.type
_entity.pdbx_description
1 polymer ?
#
loop_
_entity_poly.entity_id
_entity_poly.type
_entity_poly.pdbx_seq_one_letter_code
_entity_poly.pdbx_strand_id
1 'polypeptide(L)'
;MIRFLGYIAAAGGGSIFLSFYNRFEFDTFTMTVHSIIAGASTWFTTLTVGRLVDRWGDLRGIWLPGNVLLFLFGVSCALLPPGHGYLVYATWPTLAGTSFALNGVAPELLAKLIPSDLQGTYQTARSFVFRLTMAIFMWPWNQ
;
A
#
# COMPACT_ATOMS: atom_id res chain seq x y z
N MET A 1 16.89 6.04 3.55
CA MET A 1 16.33 6.19 2.19
C MET A 1 15.29 5.10 1.87
N ILE A 2 15.63 3.81 1.87
CA ILE A 2 14.70 2.67 1.68
C ILE A 2 13.45 2.74 2.59
N ARG A 3 13.64 3.14 3.85
CA ARG A 3 12.56 3.24 4.85
C ARG A 3 11.56 4.37 4.58
N PHE A 4 11.95 5.44 3.87
CA PHE A 4 11.11 6.61 3.59
C PHE A 4 10.20 6.38 2.37
N LEU A 5 10.71 5.62 1.38
CA LEU A 5 9.99 5.30 0.14
C LEU A 5 8.71 4.49 0.38
N GLY A 6 8.72 3.54 1.33
CA GLY A 6 7.52 2.77 1.67
C GLY A 6 6.36 3.61 2.20
N TYR A 7 6.65 4.71 2.93
CA TYR A 7 5.62 5.61 3.46
C TYR A 7 5.06 6.55 2.40
N ILE A 8 5.93 7.09 1.55
CA ILE A 8 5.49 7.87 0.37
C ILE A 8 4.61 7.00 -0.52
N ALA A 9 4.97 5.75 -0.72
CA ALA A 9 4.25 4.87 -1.61
C ALA A 9 2.92 4.37 -1.01
N ALA A 10 2.87 4.12 0.31
CA ALA A 10 1.60 3.81 1.00
C ALA A 10 0.66 5.03 1.06
N ALA A 11 1.17 6.23 1.33
CA ALA A 11 0.37 7.45 1.39
C ALA A 11 -0.06 7.96 0.00
N GLY A 12 0.84 7.86 -0.98
CA GLY A 12 0.53 8.10 -2.39
C GLY A 12 -0.46 7.10 -2.97
N GLY A 13 -0.57 5.89 -2.39
CA GLY A 13 -1.60 4.93 -2.74
C GLY A 13 -3.02 5.47 -2.59
N GLY A 14 -3.28 6.26 -1.54
CA GLY A 14 -4.58 6.91 -1.30
C GLY A 14 -4.90 8.02 -2.31
N SER A 15 -3.91 8.81 -2.72
CA SER A 15 -4.11 9.85 -3.74
C SER A 15 -4.23 9.25 -5.15
N ILE A 16 -3.50 8.18 -5.46
CA ILE A 16 -3.67 7.41 -6.71
C ILE A 16 -5.08 6.82 -6.76
N PHE A 17 -5.56 6.25 -5.65
CA PHE A 17 -6.92 5.73 -5.52
C PHE A 17 -7.95 6.82 -5.86
N LEU A 18 -7.92 7.97 -5.18
CA LEU A 18 -8.89 9.05 -5.40
C LEU A 18 -8.78 9.70 -6.80
N SER A 19 -7.57 9.89 -7.31
CA SER A 19 -7.34 10.39 -8.67
C SER A 19 -7.95 9.47 -9.72
N PHE A 20 -7.85 8.16 -9.50
CA PHE A 20 -8.39 7.15 -10.40
C PHE A 20 -9.91 7.10 -10.36
N TYR A 21 -10.52 7.21 -9.17
CA TYR A 21 -11.99 7.29 -9.07
C TYR A 21 -12.57 8.49 -9.77
N ASN A 22 -11.95 9.67 -9.60
CA ASN A 22 -12.40 10.87 -10.27
C ASN A 22 -12.29 10.73 -11.80
N ARG A 23 -11.23 10.08 -12.29
CA ARG A 23 -11.02 9.83 -13.74
C ARG A 23 -12.10 8.95 -14.39
N PHE A 24 -12.68 8.01 -13.67
CA PHE A 24 -13.65 7.04 -14.20
C PHE A 24 -15.07 7.25 -13.69
N GLU A 25 -15.32 8.31 -12.92
CA GLU A 25 -16.65 8.72 -12.42
C GLU A 25 -17.42 7.58 -11.74
N PHE A 26 -16.73 6.76 -10.95
CA PHE A 26 -17.38 5.67 -10.23
C PHE A 26 -18.33 6.19 -9.14
N ASP A 27 -19.46 5.52 -8.99
CA ASP A 27 -20.42 5.78 -7.93
C ASP A 27 -19.97 5.21 -6.58
N THR A 28 -20.54 5.74 -5.50
CA THR A 28 -20.19 5.38 -4.11
C THR A 28 -20.28 3.87 -3.84
N PHE A 29 -21.27 3.19 -4.42
CA PHE A 29 -21.41 1.75 -4.26
C PHE A 29 -20.21 1.01 -4.88
N THR A 30 -19.86 1.35 -6.13
CA THR A 30 -18.69 0.79 -6.80
C THR A 30 -17.41 1.07 -6.02
N MET A 31 -17.20 2.28 -5.50
CA MET A 31 -16.06 2.60 -4.64
C MET A 31 -15.98 1.72 -3.39
N THR A 32 -17.13 1.47 -2.76
CA THR A 32 -17.24 0.66 -1.54
C THR A 32 -16.90 -0.79 -1.82
N VAL A 33 -17.46 -1.38 -2.89
CA VAL A 33 -17.21 -2.77 -3.28
C VAL A 33 -15.72 -2.99 -3.57
N HIS A 34 -15.10 -2.09 -4.31
CA HIS A 34 -13.67 -2.14 -4.60
C HIS A 34 -12.82 -2.10 -3.34
N SER A 35 -13.16 -1.23 -2.38
CA SER A 35 -12.46 -1.12 -1.10
C SER A 35 -12.56 -2.39 -0.27
N ILE A 36 -13.73 -3.03 -0.25
CA ILE A 36 -13.96 -4.31 0.45
C ILE A 36 -13.13 -5.42 -0.20
N ILE A 37 -13.13 -5.52 -1.53
CA ILE A 37 -12.37 -6.53 -2.27
C ILE A 37 -10.85 -6.36 -2.04
N ALA A 38 -10.36 -5.12 -2.10
CA ALA A 38 -8.96 -4.80 -1.80
C ALA A 38 -8.60 -5.12 -0.33
N GLY A 39 -9.50 -4.81 0.61
CA GLY A 39 -9.34 -5.15 2.02
C GLY A 39 -9.27 -6.65 2.26
N ALA A 40 -10.14 -7.44 1.62
CA ALA A 40 -10.11 -8.89 1.69
C ALA A 40 -8.78 -9.45 1.15
N SER A 41 -8.31 -8.96 -0.01
CA SER A 41 -7.00 -9.36 -0.54
C SER A 41 -5.85 -9.01 0.41
N THR A 42 -5.89 -7.83 1.01
CA THR A 42 -4.90 -7.39 2.00
C THR A 42 -4.86 -8.35 3.20
N TRP A 43 -6.04 -8.74 3.69
CA TRP A 43 -6.18 -9.70 4.79
C TRP A 43 -5.59 -11.06 4.42
N PHE A 44 -5.98 -11.64 3.29
CA PHE A 44 -5.46 -12.92 2.83
C PHE A 44 -3.94 -12.90 2.63
N THR A 45 -3.41 -11.82 2.06
CA THR A 45 -1.97 -11.66 1.88
C THR A 45 -1.26 -11.60 3.22
N THR A 46 -1.81 -10.85 4.18
CA THR A 46 -1.26 -10.75 5.55
C THR A 46 -1.12 -12.12 6.22
N LEU A 47 -2.11 -13.01 6.06
CA LEU A 47 -2.05 -14.38 6.60
C LEU A 47 -0.89 -15.21 6.03
N THR A 48 -0.43 -14.89 4.82
CA THR A 48 0.68 -15.59 4.18
C THR A 48 2.05 -15.03 4.54
N VAL A 49 2.12 -13.83 5.14
CA VAL A 49 3.37 -13.12 5.43
C VAL A 49 4.33 -13.95 6.28
N GLY A 50 3.84 -14.61 7.34
CA GLY A 50 4.71 -15.46 8.18
C GLY A 50 5.43 -16.53 7.37
N ARG A 51 4.70 -17.24 6.50
CA ARG A 51 5.28 -18.28 5.62
C ARG A 51 6.25 -17.71 4.59
N LEU A 52 5.98 -16.51 4.07
CA LEU A 52 6.87 -15.82 3.13
C LEU A 52 8.18 -15.41 3.81
N VAL A 53 8.10 -14.92 5.04
CA VAL A 53 9.26 -14.59 5.87
C VAL A 53 10.07 -15.83 6.20
N ASP A 54 9.43 -16.91 6.63
CA ASP A 54 10.13 -18.16 6.98
C ASP A 54 10.88 -18.76 5.78
N ARG A 55 10.30 -18.66 4.58
CA ARG A 55 10.86 -19.27 3.37
C ARG A 55 11.91 -18.40 2.68
N TRP A 56 11.71 -17.09 2.63
CA TRP A 56 12.52 -16.17 1.80
C TRP A 56 13.15 -15.01 2.58
N GLY A 57 12.85 -14.88 3.86
CA GLY A 57 13.33 -13.81 4.73
C GLY A 57 12.63 -12.46 4.50
N ASP A 58 12.90 -11.52 5.39
CA ASP A 58 12.23 -10.21 5.45
C ASP A 58 12.43 -9.39 4.16
N LEU A 59 13.66 -9.38 3.62
CA LEU A 59 13.99 -8.54 2.45
C LEU A 59 13.40 -9.09 1.14
N ARG A 60 13.63 -10.38 0.84
CA ARG A 60 13.25 -11.00 -0.44
C ARG A 60 11.80 -11.49 -0.43
N GLY A 61 11.28 -11.91 0.71
CA GLY A 61 9.91 -12.40 0.84
C GLY A 61 8.88 -11.27 0.93
N ILE A 62 9.24 -10.13 1.53
CA ILE A 62 8.28 -9.07 1.87
C ILE A 62 8.65 -7.73 1.23
N TRP A 63 9.82 -7.18 1.55
CA TRP A 63 10.15 -5.80 1.17
C TRP A 63 10.26 -5.62 -0.35
N LEU A 64 11.03 -6.46 -1.04
CA LEU A 64 11.19 -6.37 -2.49
C LEU A 64 9.86 -6.61 -3.24
N PRO A 65 9.13 -7.72 -3.01
CA PRO A 65 7.85 -7.95 -3.70
C PRO A 65 6.82 -6.85 -3.40
N GLY A 66 6.78 -6.35 -2.15
CA GLY A 66 5.89 -5.26 -1.77
C GLY A 66 6.13 -3.98 -2.59
N ASN A 67 7.39 -3.58 -2.81
CA ASN A 67 7.71 -2.40 -3.61
C ASN A 67 7.48 -2.63 -5.11
N VAL A 68 7.79 -3.82 -5.61
CA VAL A 68 7.55 -4.18 -7.03
C VAL A 68 6.05 -4.15 -7.35
N LEU A 69 5.22 -4.78 -6.52
CA LEU A 69 3.77 -4.80 -6.71
C LEU A 69 3.17 -3.39 -6.62
N LEU A 70 3.70 -2.55 -5.73
CA LEU A 70 3.25 -1.17 -5.59
C LEU A 70 3.61 -0.31 -6.81
N PHE A 71 4.82 -0.49 -7.36
CA PHE A 71 5.21 0.18 -8.58
C PHE A 71 4.36 -0.27 -9.77
N LEU A 72 4.14 -1.59 -9.91
CA LEU A 72 3.25 -2.15 -10.93
C LEU A 72 1.81 -1.64 -10.77
N PHE A 73 1.33 -1.49 -9.54
CA PHE A 73 0.04 -0.89 -9.27
C PHE A 73 -0.04 0.55 -9.81
N GLY A 74 0.92 1.41 -9.46
CA GLY A 74 0.98 2.78 -9.97
C GLY A 74 1.03 2.85 -11.50
N VAL A 75 1.86 2.02 -12.13
CA VAL A 75 1.95 1.93 -13.60
C VAL A 75 0.63 1.44 -14.21
N SER A 76 -0.01 0.42 -13.61
CA SER A 76 -1.29 -0.11 -14.09
C SER A 76 -2.40 0.94 -14.05
N CYS A 77 -2.45 1.76 -12.99
CA CYS A 77 -3.38 2.88 -12.89
C CYS A 77 -3.08 3.99 -13.90
N ALA A 78 -1.81 4.29 -14.17
CA ALA A 78 -1.45 5.32 -15.15
C ALA A 78 -1.84 4.90 -16.59
N LEU A 79 -1.58 3.65 -16.95
CA LEU A 79 -1.75 3.13 -18.32
C LEU A 79 -3.17 2.65 -18.65
N LEU A 80 -4.08 2.67 -17.68
CA LEU A 80 -5.43 2.17 -17.88
C LEU A 80 -6.21 3.07 -18.87
N PRO A 81 -6.72 2.54 -19.99
CA PRO A 81 -7.37 3.35 -21.01
C PRO A 81 -8.75 3.86 -20.55
N PRO A 82 -9.20 5.02 -21.08
CA PRO A 82 -10.57 5.49 -20.86
C PRO A 82 -11.59 4.42 -21.24
N GLY A 83 -12.67 4.30 -20.45
CA GLY A 83 -13.73 3.28 -20.66
C GLY A 83 -13.40 1.87 -20.13
N HIS A 84 -12.17 1.61 -19.66
CA HIS A 84 -11.78 0.30 -19.12
C HIS A 84 -11.70 0.27 -17.59
N GLY A 85 -12.46 1.14 -16.91
CA GLY A 85 -12.47 1.24 -15.45
C GLY A 85 -12.74 -0.09 -14.75
N TYR A 86 -13.48 -1.02 -15.36
CA TYR A 86 -13.75 -2.34 -14.80
C TYR A 86 -12.48 -3.20 -14.55
N LEU A 87 -11.35 -2.93 -15.22
CA LEU A 87 -10.09 -3.67 -14.96
C LEU A 87 -9.59 -3.50 -13.53
N VAL A 88 -10.07 -2.47 -12.84
CA VAL A 88 -9.81 -2.19 -11.44
C VAL A 88 -10.23 -3.33 -10.52
N TYR A 89 -11.29 -4.07 -10.85
CA TYR A 89 -11.69 -5.26 -10.10
C TYR A 89 -10.63 -6.35 -10.07
N ALA A 90 -9.72 -6.36 -11.06
CA ALA A 90 -8.58 -7.26 -11.09
C ALA A 90 -7.31 -6.59 -10.52
N THR A 91 -7.00 -5.36 -10.94
CA THR A 91 -5.72 -4.72 -10.58
C THR A 91 -5.62 -4.35 -9.10
N TRP A 92 -6.72 -3.93 -8.46
CA TRP A 92 -6.67 -3.56 -7.04
C TRP A 92 -6.41 -4.73 -6.09
N PRO A 93 -7.20 -5.81 -6.09
CA PRO A 93 -6.92 -6.94 -5.21
C PRO A 93 -5.56 -7.59 -5.51
N THR A 94 -5.14 -7.66 -6.78
CA THR A 94 -3.90 -8.36 -7.13
C THR A 94 -2.63 -7.56 -6.86
N LEU A 95 -2.65 -6.24 -7.05
CA LEU A 95 -1.45 -5.39 -6.93
C LEU A 95 -1.50 -4.49 -5.70
N ALA A 96 -2.59 -3.74 -5.50
CA ALA A 96 -2.66 -2.81 -4.37
C ALA A 96 -2.85 -3.52 -3.04
N GLY A 97 -3.85 -4.41 -2.92
CA GLY A 97 -4.12 -5.09 -1.65
C GLY A 97 -2.92 -5.92 -1.16
N THR A 98 -2.30 -6.66 -2.07
CA THR A 98 -1.09 -7.44 -1.79
C THR A 98 0.10 -6.54 -1.43
N SER A 99 0.35 -5.48 -2.20
CA SER A 99 1.45 -4.56 -1.90
C SER A 99 1.27 -3.81 -0.60
N PHE A 100 0.05 -3.38 -0.26
CA PHE A 100 -0.26 -2.72 1.00
C PHE A 100 -0.10 -3.66 2.19
N ALA A 101 -0.50 -4.94 2.07
CA ALA A 101 -0.23 -5.93 3.10
C ALA A 101 1.28 -6.05 3.35
N LEU A 102 2.07 -6.31 2.30
CA LEU A 102 3.51 -6.51 2.44
C LEU A 102 4.23 -5.26 2.99
N ASN A 103 3.90 -4.06 2.49
CA ASN A 103 4.48 -2.82 2.98
C ASN A 103 3.96 -2.40 4.36
N GLY A 104 2.77 -2.88 4.76
CA GLY A 104 2.23 -2.68 6.11
C GLY A 104 3.01 -3.44 7.16
N VAL A 105 3.39 -4.69 6.88
CA VAL A 105 4.15 -5.55 7.80
C VAL A 105 5.66 -5.32 7.72
N ALA A 106 6.19 -4.88 6.57
CA ALA A 106 7.63 -4.66 6.36
C ALA A 106 8.33 -3.84 7.47
N PRO A 107 7.74 -2.78 8.05
CA PRO A 107 8.46 -1.98 9.04
C PRO A 107 8.57 -2.64 10.42
N GLU A 108 7.66 -3.57 10.78
CA GLU A 108 7.83 -4.39 11.99
C GLU A 108 8.97 -5.40 11.80
N LEU A 109 9.11 -5.94 10.59
CA LEU A 109 10.25 -6.79 10.24
C LEU A 109 11.56 -5.98 10.28
N LEU A 110 11.54 -4.73 9.83
CA LEU A 110 12.69 -3.83 9.92
C LEU A 110 12.97 -3.29 11.33
N ALA A 111 12.02 -3.37 12.26
CA ALA A 111 12.23 -3.00 13.66
C ALA A 111 13.23 -3.93 14.37
N LYS A 112 13.45 -5.15 13.84
CA LYS A 112 14.53 -6.05 14.26
C LYS A 112 15.93 -5.42 14.11
N LEU A 113 16.07 -4.40 13.26
CA LEU A 113 17.33 -3.68 13.05
C LEU A 113 17.52 -2.50 14.02
N ILE A 114 16.56 -2.24 14.91
CA ILE A 114 16.57 -1.13 15.86
C ILE A 114 16.80 -1.71 17.27
N PRO A 115 17.76 -1.18 18.05
CA PRO A 115 17.93 -1.52 19.46
C PRO A 115 16.63 -1.41 20.24
N SER A 116 16.35 -2.36 21.14
CA SER A 116 15.06 -2.50 21.82
C SER A 116 14.62 -1.26 22.59
N ASP A 117 15.57 -0.51 23.14
CA ASP A 117 15.39 0.77 23.84
C ASP A 117 14.92 1.91 22.92
N LEU A 118 15.18 1.82 21.62
CA LEU A 118 14.82 2.84 20.63
C LEU A 118 13.59 2.47 19.79
N GLN A 119 13.04 1.26 19.94
CA GLN A 119 11.93 0.78 19.11
C GLN A 119 10.65 1.62 19.31
N GLY A 120 10.34 2.02 20.54
CA GLY A 120 9.18 2.88 20.82
C GLY A 120 9.27 4.23 20.11
N THR A 121 10.42 4.91 20.23
CA THR A 121 10.70 6.18 19.54
C THR A 121 10.65 6.02 18.02
N TYR A 122 11.19 4.92 17.50
CA TYR A 122 11.16 4.62 16.07
C TYR A 122 9.73 4.45 15.55
N GLN A 123 8.86 3.71 16.25
CA GLN A 123 7.46 3.53 15.85
C GLN A 123 6.67 4.84 15.89
N THR A 124 6.91 5.69 16.88
CA THR A 124 6.29 7.01 16.99
C THR A 124 6.72 7.94 15.85
N ALA A 125 8.03 8.06 15.60
CA ALA A 125 8.55 8.87 14.50
C ALA A 125 8.04 8.38 13.14
N ARG A 126 7.94 7.05 12.97
CA ARG A 126 7.33 6.42 11.80
C ARG A 126 5.87 6.82 11.61
N SER A 127 5.05 6.67 12.65
CA SER A 127 3.62 7.00 12.59
C SER A 127 3.42 8.47 12.24
N PHE A 128 4.26 9.36 12.79
CA PHE A 128 4.27 10.77 12.46
C PHE A 128 4.58 11.02 10.98
N VAL A 129 5.68 10.46 10.44
CA VAL A 129 6.04 10.62 9.02
C VAL A 129 4.92 10.10 8.12
N PHE A 130 4.34 8.94 8.43
CA PHE A 130 3.23 8.38 7.66
C PHE A 130 2.01 9.30 7.66
N ARG A 131 1.59 9.80 8.83
CA ARG A 131 0.46 10.73 8.95
C ARG A 131 0.70 12.06 8.24
N LEU A 132 1.90 12.62 8.36
CA LEU A 132 2.29 13.84 7.65
C LEU A 132 2.24 13.63 6.13
N THR A 133 2.78 12.51 5.66
CA THR A 133 2.81 12.18 4.23
C THR A 133 1.40 11.96 3.69
N MET A 134 0.54 11.25 4.43
CA MET A 134 -0.89 11.11 4.14
C MET A 134 -1.58 12.46 4.05
N ALA A 135 -1.35 13.35 5.03
CA ALA A 135 -1.96 14.68 5.05
C ALA A 135 -1.59 15.49 3.80
N ILE A 136 -0.31 15.45 3.38
CA ILE A 136 0.17 16.15 2.18
C ILE A 136 -0.48 15.57 0.91
N PHE A 137 -0.47 14.24 0.73
CA PHE A 137 -0.99 13.62 -0.50
C PHE A 137 -2.51 13.64 -0.60
N MET A 138 -3.21 13.63 0.53
CA MET A 138 -4.68 13.69 0.60
C MET A 138 -5.21 15.13 0.59
N TRP A 139 -4.37 16.13 0.84
CA TRP A 139 -4.76 17.54 0.88
C TRP A 139 -5.63 17.99 -0.31
N PRO A 140 -5.31 17.64 -1.58
CA PRO A 140 -6.12 18.05 -2.73
C PRO A 140 -7.55 17.48 -2.74
N TRP A 141 -7.83 16.47 -1.91
CA TRP A 141 -9.07 15.70 -1.91
C TRP A 141 -9.93 15.95 -0.67
N ASN A 142 -9.42 16.70 0.31
CA ASN A 142 -10.11 17.03 1.55
C ASN A 142 -10.70 18.47 1.54
N GLN A 143 -10.69 19.13 0.38
CA GLN A 143 -11.30 20.45 0.15
C GLN A 143 -12.72 20.28 -0.39
#